data_AF-A0A352PTM7-F1
#
_entry.id   AF-A0A352PTM7-F1
#
_cell.length_a   1.000
_cell.length_b   1.000
_cell.length_c   1.000
_cell.angle_alpha   90.00
_cell.angle_beta   90.00
_cell.angle_gamma   90.00
#
_symmetry.space_group_name_H-M   'P 1'
#
loop_
_entity.id
_entity.type
_entity.pdbx_description
1 polymer ?
#
loop_
_entity_poly.entity_id
_entity_poly.type
_entity_poly.pdbx_seq_one_letter_code
_entity_poly.pdbx_strand_id
1 'polypeptide(L)'
;MKAAKVPPKKLEQESKVQAIRDAKEPKISSSSLKRSKPKVIDGGKKKAVKKPSPFDVLAGWWKRCVQYLREVVHELRKVVFPSRKETIGSTAVVLVIVLLASLFLGLVDSILSRLVRLLVG
;
A
#
# COMPACT_ATOMS: atom_id res chain seq x y z
N MET A 1 -58.49 6.12 -20.31
CA MET A 1 -57.48 6.50 -19.29
C MET A 1 -56.83 5.22 -18.78
N LYS A 2 -55.54 4.99 -19.08
CA LYS A 2 -54.85 3.72 -18.77
C LYS A 2 -54.50 3.68 -17.28
N ALA A 3 -55.19 2.83 -16.51
CA ALA A 3 -54.80 2.50 -15.14
C ALA A 3 -53.57 1.57 -15.19
N ALA A 4 -52.39 2.15 -14.97
CA ALA A 4 -51.16 1.38 -14.85
C ALA A 4 -51.24 0.55 -13.55
N LYS A 5 -51.36 -0.77 -13.72
CA LYS A 5 -51.30 -1.76 -12.64
C LYS A 5 -49.88 -1.80 -12.08
N VAL A 6 -49.68 -1.09 -10.98
CA VAL A 6 -48.40 -1.02 -10.26
C VAL A 6 -48.04 -2.42 -9.71
N PRO A 7 -46.80 -2.90 -9.92
CA PRO A 7 -46.40 -4.25 -9.50
C PRO A 7 -46.28 -4.37 -7.96
N PRO A 8 -46.66 -5.52 -7.37
CA PRO A 8 -46.78 -5.70 -5.92
C PRO A 8 -45.45 -5.56 -5.14
N LYS A 9 -44.31 -5.64 -5.82
CA LYS A 9 -42.99 -5.54 -5.17
C LYS A 9 -42.59 -4.13 -4.75
N LYS A 10 -43.23 -3.08 -5.30
CA LYS A 10 -42.85 -1.68 -5.00
C LYS A 10 -43.38 -1.22 -3.63
N LEU A 11 -44.52 -1.75 -3.20
CA LEU A 11 -45.15 -1.43 -1.91
C LEU A 11 -44.34 -1.96 -0.71
N GLU A 12 -43.68 -3.11 -0.86
CA GLU A 12 -42.85 -3.69 0.20
C GLU A 12 -41.47 -3.01 0.30
N GLN A 13 -40.98 -2.42 -0.78
CA GLN A 13 -39.73 -1.66 -0.75
C GLN A 13 -39.92 -0.28 -0.10
N GLU A 14 -41.08 0.35 -0.29
CA GLU A 14 -41.35 1.66 0.33
C GLU A 14 -41.61 1.53 1.85
N SER A 15 -42.22 0.44 2.32
CA SER A 15 -42.39 0.18 3.77
C SER A 15 -41.07 -0.11 4.48
N LYS A 16 -40.15 -0.85 3.83
CA LYS A 16 -38.80 -1.11 4.38
C LYS A 16 -37.92 0.14 4.37
N VAL A 17 -38.04 0.98 3.35
CA VAL A 17 -37.31 2.26 3.27
C VAL A 17 -37.85 3.29 4.28
N GLN A 18 -39.15 3.25 4.61
CA GLN A 18 -39.73 4.06 5.68
C GLN A 18 -39.26 3.60 7.08
N ALA A 19 -39.31 2.30 7.36
CA ALA A 19 -38.86 1.74 8.65
C ALA A 19 -37.36 1.96 8.94
N ILE A 20 -36.52 2.02 7.90
CA ILE A 20 -35.09 2.31 8.04
C ILE A 20 -34.84 3.82 8.29
N ARG A 21 -35.72 4.71 7.80
CA ARG A 21 -35.64 6.16 8.05
C ARG A 21 -36.04 6.51 9.48
N ASP A 22 -37.03 5.81 10.04
CA ASP A 22 -37.51 6.06 11.40
C ASP A 22 -36.58 5.46 12.49
N ALA A 23 -35.75 4.48 12.16
CA ALA A 23 -34.79 3.87 13.10
C ALA A 23 -33.44 4.58 13.18
N LYS A 24 -33.21 5.66 12.42
CA LYS A 24 -31.92 6.36 12.35
C LYS A 24 -32.03 7.83 12.75
N GLU A 25 -32.58 8.06 13.94
CA GLU A 25 -32.33 9.29 14.70
C GLU A 25 -31.58 8.94 16.01
N PRO A 26 -30.26 9.16 16.11
CA PRO A 26 -29.65 9.31 17.42
C PRO A 26 -30.12 10.63 18.02
N LYS A 27 -30.97 10.52 19.05
CA LYS A 27 -31.34 11.60 19.97
C LYS A 27 -30.07 12.23 20.55
N ILE A 28 -29.61 13.31 19.94
CA ILE A 28 -28.62 14.22 20.51
C ILE A 28 -29.33 15.57 20.67
N SER A 29 -30.17 15.65 21.71
CA SER A 29 -30.64 16.93 22.22
C SER A 29 -30.61 16.89 23.75
N SER A 30 -29.74 17.74 24.28
CA SER A 30 -29.96 18.55 25.48
C SER A 30 -30.43 17.85 26.78
N SER A 31 -29.49 17.29 27.54
CA SER A 31 -29.59 17.29 29.01
C SER A 31 -28.28 16.83 29.66
N SER A 32 -27.26 17.68 29.63
CA SER A 32 -26.21 17.72 30.66
C SER A 32 -25.35 18.97 30.47
N LEU A 33 -25.86 20.11 30.95
CA LEU A 33 -25.01 21.18 31.45
C LEU A 33 -24.25 20.63 32.68
N LYS A 34 -23.16 19.90 32.45
CA LYS A 34 -22.16 19.60 33.48
C LYS A 34 -21.01 20.57 33.30
N ARG A 35 -21.12 21.67 34.06
CA ARG A 35 -20.14 22.72 34.29
C ARG A 35 -18.79 22.10 34.67
N SER A 36 -17.97 21.82 33.67
CA SER A 36 -16.55 21.50 33.85
C SER A 36 -15.79 22.82 33.81
N LYS A 37 -15.21 23.16 34.97
CA LYS A 37 -14.40 24.36 35.19
C LYS A 37 -13.35 24.51 34.07
N PRO A 38 -13.10 25.72 33.55
CA PRO A 38 -11.91 25.94 32.74
C PRO A 38 -10.72 25.70 33.67
N LYS A 39 -10.04 24.57 33.51
CA LYS A 39 -8.68 24.43 34.02
C LYS A 39 -7.84 25.32 33.12
N VAL A 40 -7.73 26.58 33.55
CA VAL A 40 -6.66 27.50 33.14
C VAL A 40 -5.41 26.64 33.08
N ILE A 41 -4.95 26.34 31.87
CA ILE A 41 -3.66 25.71 31.63
C ILE A 41 -2.63 26.78 31.98
N ASP A 42 -2.47 26.90 33.29
CA ASP A 42 -1.44 27.60 33.99
C ASP A 42 -0.09 27.23 33.39
N GLY A 43 0.72 28.26 33.20
CA GLY A 43 2.14 28.09 33.02
C GLY A 43 2.52 27.47 31.69
N GLY A 44 2.58 28.33 30.68
CA GLY A 44 3.62 28.20 29.67
C GLY A 44 4.98 28.09 30.37
N LYS A 45 5.43 26.87 30.64
CA LYS A 45 6.84 26.56 30.86
C LYS A 45 7.51 26.79 29.53
N LYS A 46 7.93 28.02 29.27
CA LYS A 46 8.94 28.34 28.27
C LYS A 46 10.17 27.52 28.64
N LYS A 47 10.29 26.31 28.08
CA LYS A 47 11.50 25.51 28.20
C LYS A 47 12.58 26.36 27.56
N ALA A 48 13.49 26.87 28.39
CA ALA A 48 14.69 27.54 27.94
C ALA A 48 15.29 26.70 26.81
N VAL A 49 15.41 27.31 25.63
CA VAL A 49 16.06 26.70 24.47
C VAL A 49 17.50 26.43 24.89
N LYS A 50 17.76 25.21 25.37
CA LYS A 50 19.11 24.72 25.59
C LYS A 50 19.79 24.74 24.22
N LYS A 51 20.92 25.46 24.12
CA LYS A 51 21.77 25.46 22.92
C LYS A 51 22.02 23.99 22.55
N PRO A 52 21.74 23.57 21.29
CA PRO A 52 21.84 22.17 20.93
C PRO A 52 23.29 21.74 21.14
N SER A 53 23.47 20.73 21.99
CA SER A 53 24.77 20.07 22.10
C SER A 53 25.07 19.37 20.76
N PRO A 54 26.35 19.14 20.41
CA PRO A 54 26.73 18.35 19.24
C PRO A 54 26.08 16.94 19.23
N PHE A 55 25.67 16.44 20.40
CA PHE A 55 24.92 15.19 20.52
C PHE A 55 23.44 15.33 20.15
N ASP A 56 22.82 16.49 20.37
CA ASP A 56 21.42 16.74 20.01
C ASP A 56 21.22 16.81 18.49
N VAL A 57 22.20 17.35 17.75
CA VAL A 57 22.18 17.35 16.28
C VAL A 57 22.34 15.93 15.71
N LEU A 58 23.17 15.09 16.34
CA LEU A 58 23.31 13.68 15.97
C LEU A 58 22.04 12.88 16.28
N ALA A 59 21.45 13.08 17.47
CA ALA A 59 20.18 12.49 17.84
C ALA A 59 19.02 12.95 16.92
N GLY A 60 19.06 14.21 16.48
CA GLY A 60 18.12 14.76 15.50
C GLY A 60 18.29 14.19 14.10
N TRP A 61 19.50 13.83 13.68
CA TRP A 61 19.75 13.11 12.43
C TRP A 61 19.25 11.66 12.53
N TRP A 62 19.51 10.98 13.65
CA TRP A 62 18.98 9.63 13.90
C TRP A 62 17.45 9.58 13.86
N LYS A 63 16.77 10.53 14.52
CA LYS A 63 15.30 10.63 14.45
C LYS A 63 14.79 10.81 13.01
N ARG A 64 15.48 11.61 12.19
CA ARG A 64 15.14 11.82 10.78
C ARG A 64 15.32 10.54 9.96
N CYS A 65 16.41 9.80 10.15
CA CYS A 65 16.64 8.52 9.49
C CYS A 65 15.59 7.47 9.87
N VAL A 66 15.26 7.35 11.16
CA VAL A 66 14.21 6.41 11.61
C VAL A 66 12.84 6.78 11.03
N GLN A 67 12.54 8.09 10.97
CA GLN A 67 11.31 8.58 10.36
C GLN A 67 11.27 8.26 8.85
N TYR A 68 12.36 8.48 8.13
CA TYR A 68 12.50 8.13 6.71
C TYR A 68 12.34 6.63 6.46
N LEU A 69 12.97 5.76 7.26
CA LEU A 69 12.80 4.31 7.13
C LEU A 69 11.35 3.87 7.38
N ARG A 70 10.64 4.51 8.33
CA ARG A 70 9.21 4.24 8.55
C ARG A 70 8.36 4.61 7.34
N GLU A 71 8.68 5.73 6.70
CA GLU A 71 8.03 6.16 5.44
C GLU A 71 8.33 5.19 4.31
N VAL A 72 9.60 4.78 4.13
CA VAL A 72 10.00 3.78 3.13
C VAL A 72 9.28 2.45 3.33
N VAL A 73 9.18 1.95 4.56
CA VAL A 73 8.43 0.70 4.82
C VAL A 73 6.94 0.86 4.48
N HIS A 74 6.37 2.05 4.70
CA HIS A 74 4.98 2.32 4.32
C HIS A 74 4.79 2.33 2.81
N GLU A 75 5.75 2.84 2.05
CA GLU A 75 5.75 2.81 0.57
C GLU A 75 6.06 1.42 0.01
N LEU A 76 6.99 0.67 0.61
CA LEU A 76 7.31 -0.71 0.23
C LEU A 76 6.11 -1.65 0.38
N ARG A 77 5.18 -1.36 1.31
CA ARG A 77 3.91 -2.09 1.42
C ARG A 77 2.97 -1.86 0.24
N LYS A 78 3.13 -0.76 -0.52
CA LYS A 78 2.38 -0.51 -1.76
C LYS A 78 2.98 -1.24 -2.95
N VAL A 79 4.22 -1.73 -2.83
CA VAL A 79 4.84 -2.56 -3.86
C VAL A 79 4.15 -3.92 -3.84
N VAL A 80 3.47 -4.22 -4.93
CA VAL A 80 2.87 -5.53 -5.15
C VAL A 80 4.00 -6.52 -5.41
N PHE A 81 4.37 -7.29 -4.39
CA PHE A 81 5.29 -8.41 -4.60
C PHE A 81 4.59 -9.47 -5.44
N PRO A 82 5.20 -9.90 -6.56
CA PRO A 82 4.58 -10.87 -7.44
C PRO A 82 4.29 -12.16 -6.68
N SER A 83 3.14 -12.77 -6.98
CA SER A 83 2.85 -14.12 -6.49
C SER A 83 3.96 -15.07 -6.95
N ARG A 84 4.30 -16.05 -6.11
CA ARG A 84 5.33 -17.05 -6.44
C ARG A 84 5.05 -17.73 -7.78
N LYS A 85 3.77 -17.93 -8.12
CA LYS A 85 3.34 -18.55 -9.38
C LYS A 85 3.73 -17.69 -10.60
N GLU A 86 3.52 -16.38 -10.52
CA GLU A 86 3.90 -15.43 -11.59
C GLU A 86 5.41 -15.34 -11.76
N THR A 87 6.14 -15.33 -10.63
CA THR A 87 7.62 -15.28 -10.63
C THR A 87 8.21 -16.56 -11.25
N ILE A 88 7.64 -17.72 -10.91
CA ILE A 88 8.07 -19.00 -11.50
C ILE A 88 7.74 -19.04 -12.98
N GLY A 89 6.57 -18.54 -13.40
CA GLY A 89 6.20 -18.45 -14.81
C GLY A 89 7.17 -17.59 -15.63
N SER A 90 7.48 -16.38 -15.15
CA SER A 90 8.37 -15.46 -15.86
C SER A 90 9.83 -15.96 -15.89
N THR A 91 10.31 -16.55 -14.79
CA THR A 91 11.66 -17.13 -14.76
C THR A 91 11.78 -18.44 -15.56
N ALA A 92 10.71 -19.25 -15.64
CA ALA A 92 10.70 -20.46 -16.45
C ALA A 92 10.88 -20.17 -17.95
N VAL A 93 10.23 -19.13 -18.47
CA VAL A 93 10.41 -18.71 -19.87
C VAL A 93 11.87 -18.30 -20.14
N VAL A 94 12.48 -17.55 -19.21
CA VAL A 94 13.90 -17.17 -19.31
C VAL A 94 14.80 -18.41 -19.35
N LEU A 95 14.56 -19.40 -18.49
CA LEU A 95 15.32 -20.65 -18.48
C LEU A 95 15.20 -21.40 -19.82
N VAL A 96 14.01 -21.47 -20.41
CA VAL A 96 13.82 -22.09 -21.73
C VAL A 96 14.63 -21.36 -22.80
N ILE A 97 14.59 -20.02 -22.82
CA ILE A 97 15.33 -19.22 -23.81
C ILE A 97 16.84 -19.40 -23.61
N VAL A 98 17.34 -19.40 -22.38
CA VAL A 98 18.77 -19.62 -22.08
C VAL A 98 19.23 -21.00 -22.51
N LEU A 99 18.41 -22.05 -22.31
CA LEU A 99 18.73 -23.39 -22.78
C LEU A 99 18.85 -23.43 -24.31
N LEU A 100 17.87 -22.87 -25.03
CA LEU A 100 17.91 -22.78 -26.49
C LEU A 100 19.11 -21.96 -26.99
N ALA A 101 19.38 -20.82 -26.37
CA ALA A 101 20.52 -19.97 -26.69
C ALA A 101 21.86 -20.69 -26.44
N SER A 102 21.99 -21.40 -25.32
CA SER A 102 23.21 -22.17 -24.99
C SER A 102 23.45 -23.32 -25.97
N LEU A 103 22.38 -23.98 -26.44
CA LEU A 103 22.48 -25.03 -27.45
C LEU A 103 22.89 -24.46 -28.80
N PHE A 104 22.27 -23.33 -29.20
CA PHE A 104 22.62 -22.64 -30.44
C PHE A 104 24.06 -22.13 -30.42
N LEU A 105 24.46 -21.39 -29.39
CA LEU A 105 25.82 -20.89 -29.22
C LEU A 105 26.79 -22.06 -29.19
N GLY A 106 26.57 -23.07 -28.35
CA GLY A 106 27.44 -24.26 -28.27
C GLY A 106 27.62 -24.97 -29.61
N LEU A 107 26.58 -25.03 -30.45
CA LEU A 107 26.69 -25.57 -31.81
C LEU A 107 27.54 -24.67 -32.71
N VAL A 108 27.29 -23.36 -32.71
CA VAL A 108 28.06 -22.37 -33.48
C VAL A 108 29.52 -22.36 -33.06
N ASP A 109 29.80 -22.33 -31.76
CA ASP A 109 31.12 -22.42 -31.16
C ASP A 109 31.82 -23.73 -31.54
N SER A 110 31.10 -24.86 -31.59
CA SER A 110 31.64 -26.15 -32.03
C SER A 110 32.05 -26.14 -33.50
N ILE A 111 31.25 -25.51 -34.37
CA ILE A 111 31.54 -25.38 -35.80
C ILE A 111 32.75 -24.47 -36.01
N LEU A 112 32.75 -23.30 -35.37
CA LEU A 112 33.86 -22.34 -35.41
C LEU A 112 35.15 -22.98 -34.92
N SER A 113 35.10 -23.72 -33.80
CA SER A 113 36.27 -24.40 -33.23
C SER A 113 36.86 -25.43 -34.18
N ARG A 114 36.02 -26.18 -34.92
CA ARG A 114 36.49 -27.11 -35.95
C ARG A 114 37.10 -26.35 -37.13
N LEU A 115 36.49 -25.26 -37.57
CA LEU A 115 36.98 -24.45 -38.69
C LEU A 115 38.34 -23.80 -38.37
N VAL A 116 38.50 -23.24 -37.17
CA VAL A 116 39.77 -22.68 -36.71
C VAL A 116 40.84 -23.76 -36.60
N ARG A 117 40.52 -24.95 -36.10
CA ARG A 117 41.46 -26.09 -36.06
C ARG A 117 41.92 -26.53 -37.45
N LEU A 118 41.07 -26.43 -38.46
CA LEU A 118 41.43 -26.71 -39.85
C LEU A 118 42.30 -25.61 -40.50
N LEU A 119 42.26 -24.38 -39.97
CA LEU A 119 43.05 -23.26 -40.48
C LEU A 119 44.41 -23.11 -39.79
N VAL A 120 44.47 -23.43 -38.49
CA VAL A 120 45.69 -23.29 -37.66
C VAL A 120 46.46 -24.61 -37.56
N GLY A 121 45.78 -25.74 -37.66
CA GLY A 121 46.39 -27.06 -37.82
C GLY A 121 46.76 -27.33 -39.27
#